data_AF-G2YZL2-F1
#
_entry.id   AF-G2YZL2-F1
#
_cell.length_a   1.000
_cell.length_b   1.000
_cell.length_c   1.000
_cell.angle_alpha   90.00
_cell.angle_beta   90.00
_cell.angle_gamma   90.00
#
_symmetry.space_group_name_H-M   'P 1'
#
loop_
_entity.id
_entity.type
_entity.pdbx_description
1 polymer ?
#
loop_
_entity_poly.entity_id
_entity_poly.type
_entity_poly.pdbx_seq_one_letter_code
_entity_poly.pdbx_strand_id
1 'polypeptide(L)'
;MLGAAINIIGAILQSSSYSLGQLIVGRLVSGLGFGALTATAPNWQSECSKAHHRGSVVLLEGLFISAGLATAAWVNFGMSHLSGGVTWRFPLALSMIWSIIVLITTPHMPESPRWLVKKGRTEEAREVVSALDDKPIDSAQVQADIAEIEEGLAITGKSTFRDIFCMGDERLFHRACLAVCGQMFQQMSGINALAFYQATIFETGLGLSAQTSRVLSASVFTWQTFCSPSRSFNGR
;
A
#
# COMPACT_ATOMS: atom_id res chain seq x y z
N MET A 1 -6.60 -3.95 10.22
CA MET A 1 -6.14 -4.49 11.54
C MET A 1 -5.43 -5.83 11.43
N LEU A 2 -6.08 -6.92 10.97
CA LEU A 2 -5.48 -8.26 10.93
C LEU A 2 -4.14 -8.31 10.17
N GLY A 3 -4.06 -7.69 8.99
CA GLY A 3 -2.81 -7.62 8.22
C GLY A 3 -1.66 -6.95 8.98
N ALA A 4 -1.94 -5.86 9.72
CA ALA A 4 -0.94 -5.17 10.54
C ALA A 4 -0.46 -6.04 11.71
N ALA A 5 -1.36 -6.75 12.40
CA ALA A 5 -1.00 -7.66 13.47
C ALA A 5 -0.12 -8.82 12.97
N ILE A 6 -0.46 -9.42 11.83
CA ILE A 6 0.35 -10.46 11.18
C ILE A 6 1.72 -9.91 10.80
N ASN A 7 1.78 -8.68 10.26
CA ASN A 7 3.05 -8.06 9.89
C ASN A 7 3.97 -7.80 11.10
N ILE A 8 3.41 -7.37 12.23
CA ILE A 8 4.15 -7.21 13.49
C ILE A 8 4.76 -8.54 13.93
N ILE A 9 3.97 -9.63 13.92
CA ILE A 9 4.46 -10.96 14.26
C ILE A 9 5.62 -11.38 13.33
N GLY A 10 5.47 -11.17 12.02
CA GLY A 10 6.51 -11.47 11.04
C GLY A 10 7.79 -10.67 11.26
N ALA A 11 7.69 -9.40 11.65
CA ALA A 11 8.83 -8.55 11.94
C ALA A 11 9.53 -8.91 13.27
N ILE A 12 8.79 -9.33 14.31
CA ILE A 12 9.35 -9.89 15.55
C ILE A 12 10.14 -11.17 15.23
N LEU A 13 9.57 -12.09 14.44
CA LEU A 13 10.24 -13.33 14.06
C LEU A 13 11.53 -13.08 13.27
N GLN A 14 11.53 -12.08 12.38
CA GLN A 14 12.71 -11.70 11.62
C GLN A 14 13.79 -11.07 12.51
N SER A 15 13.42 -10.06 13.31
CA SER A 15 14.38 -9.33 14.16
C SER A 15 14.96 -10.17 15.30
N SER A 16 14.23 -11.18 15.78
CA SER A 16 14.71 -12.15 16.79
C SER A 16 15.38 -13.40 16.21
N SER A 17 15.65 -13.44 14.90
CA SER A 17 16.11 -14.66 14.24
C SER A 17 17.55 -15.03 14.58
N TYR A 18 17.78 -16.33 14.86
CA TYR A 18 19.10 -16.94 15.03
C TYR A 18 19.41 -18.00 13.96
N SER A 19 18.44 -18.36 13.12
CA SER A 19 18.59 -19.36 12.06
C SER A 19 17.97 -18.89 10.76
N LEU A 20 18.49 -19.38 9.63
CA LEU A 20 17.94 -19.04 8.32
C LEU A 20 16.47 -19.50 8.20
N GLY A 21 16.12 -20.65 8.75
CA GLY A 21 14.74 -21.16 8.74
C GLY A 21 13.76 -20.21 9.44
N GLN A 22 14.10 -19.71 10.62
CA GLN A 22 13.28 -18.73 11.34
C GLN A 22 13.14 -17.42 10.55
N LEU A 23 14.21 -16.97 9.88
CA LEU A 23 14.16 -15.77 9.03
C LEU A 23 13.21 -15.96 7.85
N ILE A 24 13.24 -17.12 7.19
CA ILE A 24 12.34 -17.46 6.08
C ILE A 24 10.88 -17.48 6.54
N VAL A 25 10.59 -18.13 7.68
CA VAL A 25 9.24 -18.14 8.25
C VAL A 25 8.77 -16.72 8.56
N GLY A 26 9.61 -15.91 9.20
CA GLY A 26 9.29 -14.51 9.48
C GLY A 26 9.00 -13.71 8.20
N ARG A 27 9.74 -13.95 7.11
CA ARG A 27 9.48 -13.35 5.79
C ARG A 27 8.12 -13.75 5.23
N LEU A 28 7.77 -15.04 5.26
CA LEU A 28 6.46 -15.52 4.81
C LEU A 28 5.32 -14.88 5.60
N VAL A 29 5.43 -14.83 6.93
CA VAL A 29 4.41 -14.23 7.80
C VAL A 29 4.28 -12.73 7.51
N SER A 30 5.39 -11.99 7.45
CA SER A 30 5.35 -10.56 7.10
C SER A 30 4.77 -10.31 5.70
N GLY A 31 5.07 -11.18 4.73
CA GLY A 31 4.53 -11.11 3.38
C GLY A 31 3.01 -11.28 3.34
N LEU A 32 2.46 -12.20 4.13
CA LEU A 32 1.01 -12.37 4.27
C LEU A 32 0.34 -11.13 4.89
N GLY A 33 0.95 -10.57 5.94
CA GLY A 33 0.47 -9.36 6.59
C GLY A 33 0.49 -8.15 5.65
N PHE A 34 1.60 -7.96 4.95
CA PHE A 34 1.77 -6.91 3.96
C PHE A 34 0.80 -7.06 2.78
N GLY A 35 0.63 -8.29 2.26
CA GLY A 35 -0.32 -8.57 1.17
C GLY A 35 -1.77 -8.28 1.56
N ALA A 36 -2.16 -8.58 2.80
CA ALA A 36 -3.48 -8.21 3.30
C ALA A 36 -3.66 -6.68 3.38
N LEU A 37 -2.62 -5.94 3.80
CA LEU A 37 -2.65 -4.48 3.85
C LEU A 37 -2.75 -3.85 2.46
N THR A 38 -1.93 -4.30 1.50
CA THR A 38 -1.93 -3.76 0.13
C THR A 38 -3.17 -4.13 -0.66
N ALA A 39 -3.86 -5.23 -0.32
CA ALA A 39 -5.14 -5.58 -0.93
C ALA A 39 -6.33 -4.80 -0.35
N THR A 40 -6.25 -4.34 0.90
CA THR A 40 -7.39 -3.71 1.60
C THR A 40 -7.31 -2.20 1.62
N ALA A 41 -6.14 -1.61 1.88
CA ALA A 41 -5.99 -0.17 2.07
C ALA A 41 -6.36 0.64 0.81
N PRO A 42 -5.87 0.32 -0.41
CA PRO A 42 -6.23 1.07 -1.62
C PRO A 42 -7.72 0.94 -1.98
N ASN A 43 -8.31 -0.23 -1.71
CA ASN A 43 -9.74 -0.46 -1.93
C ASN A 43 -10.57 0.41 -0.99
N TRP A 44 -10.29 0.37 0.32
CA TRP A 44 -10.94 1.22 1.31
C TRP A 44 -10.77 2.71 0.98
N GLN A 45 -9.57 3.12 0.59
CA GLN A 45 -9.26 4.48 0.18
C GLN A 45 -10.09 4.91 -1.04
N SER A 46 -10.23 4.04 -2.05
CA SER A 46 -11.03 4.34 -3.25
C SER A 46 -12.53 4.45 -2.97
N GLU A 47 -13.01 3.73 -1.97
CA GLU A 47 -14.42 3.71 -1.52
C GLU A 47 -14.75 4.90 -0.61
N CYS A 48 -13.77 5.42 0.14
CA CYS A 48 -13.94 6.61 0.99
C CYS A 48 -13.58 7.93 0.28
N SER A 49 -12.98 7.89 -0.91
CA SER A 49 -12.55 9.07 -1.66
C SER A 49 -13.50 9.42 -2.81
N LYS A 50 -13.89 10.69 -2.88
CA LYS A 50 -14.64 11.24 -4.02
C LYS A 50 -13.86 11.10 -5.32
N ALA A 51 -14.58 10.85 -6.42
CA ALA A 51 -14.00 10.66 -7.75
C ALA A 51 -12.99 11.76 -8.14
N HIS A 52 -13.28 13.02 -7.80
CA HIS A 52 -12.41 14.17 -8.07
C HIS A 52 -11.07 14.13 -7.31
N HIS A 53 -11.01 13.54 -6.12
CA HIS A 53 -9.81 13.52 -5.28
C HIS A 53 -9.01 12.23 -5.38
N ARG A 54 -9.55 11.18 -6.02
CA ARG A 54 -8.90 9.85 -6.13
C ARG A 54 -7.47 9.94 -6.64
N GLY A 55 -7.20 10.77 -7.65
CA GLY A 55 -5.85 10.97 -8.19
C GLY A 55 -4.87 11.50 -7.14
N SER A 56 -5.28 12.52 -6.37
CA SER A 56 -4.44 13.09 -5.30
C SER A 56 -4.14 12.10 -4.19
N VAL A 57 -5.10 11.26 -3.80
CA VAL A 57 -4.87 10.27 -2.73
C VAL A 57 -3.93 9.14 -3.21
N VAL A 58 -4.04 8.71 -4.47
CA VAL A 58 -3.09 7.75 -5.06
C VAL A 58 -1.67 8.32 -5.13
N LEU A 59 -1.52 9.60 -5.43
CA LEU A 59 -0.21 10.27 -5.43
C LEU A 59 0.38 10.36 -4.02
N LEU A 60 -0.46 10.62 -3.01
CA LEU A 60 -0.06 10.64 -1.62
C LEU A 60 0.45 9.26 -1.16
N GLU A 61 -0.17 8.16 -1.62
CA GLU A 61 0.33 6.81 -1.39
C GLU A 61 1.74 6.62 -1.97
N GLY A 62 1.97 7.04 -3.22
CA GLY A 62 3.28 6.99 -3.88
C GLY A 62 4.35 7.82 -3.15
N LEU A 63 3.97 8.96 -2.58
CA LEU A 63 4.83 9.78 -1.73
C LEU A 63 5.25 9.02 -0.47
N PHE A 64 4.31 8.39 0.24
CA PHE A 64 4.60 7.62 1.45
C PHE A 64 5.47 6.39 1.17
N ILE A 65 5.25 5.70 0.05
CA ILE A 65 6.10 4.59 -0.39
C ILE A 65 7.54 5.07 -0.61
N SER A 66 7.71 6.18 -1.34
CA SER A 66 9.04 6.76 -1.62
C SER A 66 9.73 7.23 -0.35
N ALA A 67 9.00 7.89 0.56
CA ALA A 67 9.51 8.33 1.85
C ALA A 67 9.94 7.15 2.74
N GLY A 68 9.18 6.05 2.72
CA GLY A 68 9.51 4.81 3.41
C GLY A 68 10.81 4.19 2.90
N LEU A 69 10.99 4.11 1.58
CA LEU A 69 12.23 3.64 0.96
C LEU A 69 13.43 4.54 1.30
N ALA A 70 13.26 5.86 1.26
CA ALA A 70 14.29 6.81 1.66
C ALA A 70 14.70 6.63 3.13
N THR A 71 13.72 6.52 4.02
CA THR A 71 13.96 6.29 5.46
C THR A 71 14.69 4.98 5.69
N ALA A 72 14.28 3.89 5.02
CA ALA A 72 14.95 2.60 5.11
C ALA A 72 16.40 2.67 4.62
N ALA A 73 16.67 3.38 3.52
CA ALA A 73 18.03 3.57 3.00
C ALA A 73 18.93 4.36 3.97
N TRP A 74 18.42 5.44 4.56
CA TRP A 74 19.14 6.22 5.56
C TRP A 74 19.42 5.43 6.84
N VAL A 75 18.44 4.67 7.33
CA VAL A 75 18.61 3.79 8.49
C VAL A 75 19.65 2.72 8.20
N ASN A 76 19.59 2.07 7.03
CA ASN A 76 20.59 1.07 6.63
C ASN A 76 21.99 1.68 6.49
N PHE A 77 22.11 2.90 5.97
CA PHE A 77 23.38 3.61 5.95
C PHE A 77 23.94 3.86 7.36
N GLY A 78 23.11 4.37 8.27
CA GLY A 78 23.48 4.59 9.67
C GLY A 78 23.92 3.29 10.36
N MET A 79 23.12 2.23 10.21
CA MET A 79 23.44 0.91 10.77
C MET A 79 24.70 0.28 10.17
N SER A 80 25.08 0.68 8.96
CA SER A 80 26.24 0.11 8.29
C SER A 80 27.60 0.51 8.87
N HIS A 81 27.62 1.49 9.78
CA HIS A 81 28.81 1.85 10.57
C HIS A 81 28.94 0.99 11.84
N LEU A 82 27.88 0.25 12.20
CA LEU A 82 27.87 -0.66 13.33
C LEU A 82 28.21 -2.08 12.87
N SER A 83 28.74 -2.89 13.78
CA SER A 83 29.04 -4.30 13.55
C SER A 83 28.11 -5.21 14.35
N GLY A 84 27.99 -6.46 13.90
CA GLY A 84 27.20 -7.49 14.57
C GLY A 84 25.74 -7.56 14.13
N GLY A 85 24.94 -8.30 14.89
CA GLY A 85 23.55 -8.61 14.52
C GLY A 85 22.60 -7.40 14.53
N VAL A 86 22.97 -6.31 15.22
CA VAL A 86 22.15 -5.09 15.28
C VAL A 86 21.95 -4.46 13.91
N THR A 87 22.97 -4.55 13.04
CA THR A 87 22.99 -3.92 11.71
C THR A 87 21.79 -4.31 10.84
N TRP A 88 21.31 -5.55 10.95
CA TRP A 88 20.17 -6.04 10.16
C TRP A 88 18.91 -6.25 11.02
N ARG A 89 19.04 -6.53 12.33
CA ARG A 89 17.88 -6.72 13.22
C ARG A 89 17.14 -5.41 13.50
N PHE A 90 17.87 -4.32 13.71
CA PHE A 90 17.26 -3.02 14.04
C PHE A 90 16.40 -2.46 12.88
N PRO A 91 16.87 -2.40 11.62
CA PRO A 91 16.02 -1.94 10.51
C PRO A 91 14.75 -2.77 10.35
N LEU A 92 14.85 -4.11 10.51
CA LEU A 92 13.69 -4.99 10.45
C LEU A 92 12.71 -4.72 11.60
N ALA A 93 13.21 -4.50 12.81
CA ALA A 93 12.38 -4.16 13.96
C ALA A 93 11.74 -2.77 13.83
N LEU A 94 12.45 -1.79 13.26
CA LEU A 94 11.94 -0.44 13.05
C LEU A 94 10.69 -0.42 12.16
N SER A 95 10.60 -1.32 11.18
CA SER A 95 9.42 -1.45 10.31
C SER A 95 8.11 -1.73 11.09
N MET A 96 8.19 -2.31 12.29
CA MET A 96 7.04 -2.58 13.14
C MET A 96 6.31 -1.31 13.58
N ILE A 97 7.02 -0.19 13.74
CA ILE A 97 6.44 1.07 14.19
C ILE A 97 5.31 1.49 13.26
N TRP A 98 5.50 1.38 11.96
CA TRP A 98 4.46 1.70 10.96
C TRP A 98 3.24 0.79 11.07
N SER A 99 3.45 -0.50 11.36
CA SER A 99 2.35 -1.45 11.55
C SER A 99 1.59 -1.20 12.85
N ILE A 100 2.29 -0.77 13.91
CA ILE A 100 1.67 -0.36 15.18
C ILE A 100 0.82 0.90 14.98
N ILE A 101 1.32 1.89 14.24
CA ILE A 101 0.55 3.08 13.89
C ILE A 101 -0.74 2.67 13.19
N VAL A 102 -0.67 1.81 12.16
CA VAL A 102 -1.87 1.31 11.47
C VAL A 102 -2.81 0.59 12.44
N LEU A 103 -2.30 -0.23 13.35
CA LEU A 103 -3.11 -0.98 14.30
C LEU A 103 -3.88 -0.05 15.26
N ILE A 104 -3.26 1.05 15.68
CA ILE A 104 -3.85 2.05 16.58
C ILE A 104 -4.81 2.98 15.84
N THR A 105 -4.51 3.36 14.59
CA THR A 105 -5.34 4.32 13.85
C THR A 105 -6.56 3.70 13.19
N THR A 106 -6.48 2.43 12.76
CA THR A 106 -7.59 1.77 12.04
C THR A 106 -8.93 1.80 12.80
N PRO A 107 -8.99 1.53 14.12
CA PRO A 107 -10.25 1.58 14.88
C PRO A 107 -10.93 2.96 14.91
N HIS A 108 -10.18 4.04 14.65
CA HIS A 108 -10.70 5.40 14.62
C HIS A 108 -11.13 5.85 13.22
N MET A 109 -10.90 5.02 12.20
CA MET A 109 -11.30 5.32 10.83
C MET A 109 -12.70 4.79 10.53
N PRO A 110 -13.48 5.47 9.67
CA PRO A 110 -14.78 4.97 9.25
C PRO A 110 -14.63 3.69 8.44
N GLU A 111 -15.60 2.79 8.60
CA GLU A 111 -15.74 1.63 7.73
C GLU A 111 -16.17 2.05 6.32
N SER A 112 -15.83 1.22 5.32
CA SER A 112 -16.21 1.52 3.93
C SER A 112 -17.74 1.59 3.77
N PRO A 113 -18.29 2.68 3.18
CA PRO A 113 -19.71 2.77 2.88
C PRO A 113 -20.22 1.60 2.02
N ARG A 114 -19.43 1.21 1.02
CA ARG A 114 -19.76 0.09 0.12
C ARG A 114 -19.80 -1.23 0.86
N TRP A 115 -18.89 -1.45 1.81
CA TRP A 115 -18.91 -2.65 2.65
C TRP A 115 -20.11 -2.68 3.60
N LEU A 116 -20.47 -1.53 4.20
CA LEU A 116 -21.63 -1.40 5.08
C LEU A 116 -22.95 -1.70 4.34
N VAL A 117 -23.15 -1.12 3.15
CA VAL A 117 -24.32 -1.43 2.30
C VAL A 117 -24.35 -2.91 1.91
N LYS A 118 -23.21 -3.49 1.53
CA LYS A 118 -23.10 -4.93 1.22
C LYS A 118 -23.48 -5.84 2.40
N LYS A 119 -23.32 -5.36 3.64
CA LYS A 119 -23.72 -6.06 4.87
C LYS A 119 -25.15 -5.77 5.32
N GLY A 120 -25.92 -4.98 4.55
CA GLY A 120 -27.28 -4.57 4.91
C GLY A 120 -27.34 -3.46 5.96
N ARG A 121 -26.20 -2.81 6.27
CA ARG A 121 -26.09 -1.72 7.25
C ARG A 121 -26.15 -0.36 6.54
N THR A 122 -27.21 -0.13 5.76
CA THR A 122 -27.35 1.07 4.91
C THR A 122 -27.42 2.37 5.73
N GLU A 123 -28.00 2.33 6.92
CA GLU A 123 -28.11 3.53 7.76
C GLU A 123 -26.74 4.02 8.25
N GLU A 124 -25.89 3.11 8.72
CA GLU A 124 -24.51 3.44 9.08
C GLU A 124 -23.71 3.90 7.85
N ALA A 125 -23.98 3.32 6.67
CA ALA A 125 -23.36 3.79 5.43
C ALA A 125 -23.75 5.26 5.14
N ARG A 126 -24.99 5.67 5.40
CA ARG A 126 -25.42 7.08 5.26
C ARG A 126 -24.69 8.00 6.22
N GLU A 127 -24.50 7.59 7.48
CA GLU A 127 -23.73 8.36 8.46
C GLU A 127 -22.28 8.56 7.99
N VAL A 128 -21.64 7.50 7.50
CA VAL A 128 -20.26 7.59 6.98
C VAL A 128 -20.20 8.48 5.74
N VAL A 129 -21.08 8.31 4.76
CA VAL A 129 -21.10 9.15 3.55
C VAL A 129 -21.37 10.61 3.92
N SER A 130 -22.33 10.88 4.80
CA SER A 130 -22.61 12.21 5.33
C SER A 130 -21.37 12.87 5.97
N ALA A 131 -20.60 12.11 6.77
CA ALA A 131 -19.38 12.60 7.39
C ALA A 131 -18.24 12.81 6.38
N LEU A 132 -18.10 11.96 5.36
CA LEU A 132 -17.10 12.10 4.30
C LEU A 132 -17.42 13.28 3.37
N ASP A 133 -18.70 13.53 3.13
CA ASP A 133 -19.18 14.58 2.23
C ASP A 133 -19.35 15.95 2.88
N ASP A 134 -19.28 16.01 4.22
CA ASP A 134 -19.60 17.18 5.06
C ASP A 134 -21.00 17.74 4.74
N LYS A 135 -21.98 16.83 4.68
CA LYS A 135 -23.38 17.15 4.32
C LYS A 135 -24.36 16.50 5.29
N PRO A 136 -25.57 17.06 5.48
CA PRO A 136 -26.62 16.41 6.26
C PRO A 136 -26.96 15.02 5.72
N ILE A 137 -27.27 14.09 6.63
CA ILE A 137 -27.67 12.70 6.31
C ILE A 137 -28.85 12.67 5.33
N ASP A 138 -29.82 13.57 5.49
CA ASP A 138 -31.02 13.67 4.65
C ASP A 138 -30.80 14.43 3.32
N SER A 139 -29.58 14.84 3.02
CA SER A 139 -29.32 15.57 1.78
C SER A 139 -29.54 14.68 0.55
N ALA A 140 -30.11 15.26 -0.51
CA ALA A 140 -30.35 14.55 -1.76
C ALA A 140 -29.06 13.94 -2.36
N GLN A 141 -27.90 14.55 -2.11
CA GLN A 141 -26.62 13.99 -2.53
C GLN A 141 -26.30 12.69 -1.80
N VAL A 142 -26.38 12.66 -0.47
CA VAL A 142 -26.06 11.46 0.33
C VAL A 142 -27.00 10.31 -0.05
N GLN A 143 -28.28 10.60 -0.30
CA GLN A 143 -29.22 9.61 -0.80
C GLN A 143 -28.87 9.08 -2.19
N ALA A 144 -28.45 9.96 -3.11
CA ALA A 144 -28.03 9.58 -4.45
C ALA A 144 -26.76 8.71 -4.42
N ASP A 145 -25.77 9.07 -3.60
CA ASP A 145 -24.52 8.32 -3.49
C ASP A 145 -24.75 6.90 -2.93
N ILE A 146 -25.65 6.76 -1.95
CA ILE A 146 -26.05 5.46 -1.42
C ILE A 146 -26.80 4.63 -2.46
N ALA A 147 -27.71 5.25 -3.23
CA ALA A 147 -28.42 4.56 -4.30
C ALA A 147 -27.46 4.07 -5.40
N GLU A 148 -26.44 4.86 -5.77
CA GLU A 148 -25.39 4.45 -6.72
C GLU A 148 -24.61 3.23 -6.19
N ILE A 149 -24.28 3.23 -4.91
CA ILE A 149 -23.60 2.09 -4.26
C ILE A 149 -24.49 0.84 -4.29
N GLU A 150 -25.78 0.96 -3.98
CA GLU A 150 -26.75 -0.14 -4.01
C GLU A 150 -26.91 -0.72 -5.42
N GLU A 151 -27.07 0.14 -6.43
CA GLU A 151 -27.16 -0.27 -7.84
C GLU A 151 -25.88 -1.00 -8.28
N GLY A 152 -24.71 -0.42 -7.99
CA GLY A 152 -23.42 -1.03 -8.31
C GLY A 152 -23.22 -2.39 -7.64
N LEU A 153 -23.72 -2.58 -6.41
CA LEU A 153 -23.70 -3.86 -5.71
C LEU A 153 -24.72 -4.86 -6.25
N ALA A 154 -25.89 -4.42 -6.73
CA ALA A 154 -26.89 -5.29 -7.34
C ALA A 154 -26.37 -5.90 -8.67
N ILE A 155 -25.57 -5.13 -9.41
CA ILE A 155 -24.88 -5.58 -10.62
C ILE A 155 -23.74 -6.55 -10.23
N THR A 156 -22.84 -6.12 -9.34
CA THR A 156 -21.65 -6.90 -8.96
C THR A 156 -21.99 -8.17 -8.17
N GLY A 157 -23.09 -8.17 -7.41
CA GLY A 157 -23.49 -9.27 -6.53
C GLY A 157 -23.88 -10.56 -7.27
N LYS A 158 -24.10 -10.48 -8.58
CA LYS A 158 -24.36 -11.64 -9.46
C LYS A 158 -23.09 -12.24 -10.05
N SER A 159 -21.97 -11.51 -10.00
CA SER A 159 -20.72 -11.90 -10.63
C SER A 159 -19.92 -12.86 -9.72
N THR A 160 -19.61 -14.03 -10.25
CA THR A 160 -18.78 -15.05 -9.61
C THR A 160 -17.32 -14.91 -10.03
N PHE A 161 -16.37 -15.39 -9.22
CA PHE A 161 -14.93 -15.39 -9.55
C PHE A 161 -14.61 -16.04 -10.92
N ARG A 162 -15.47 -16.96 -11.39
CA ARG A 162 -15.35 -17.60 -12.71
C ARG A 162 -15.62 -16.64 -13.87
N ASP A 163 -16.41 -15.59 -13.64
CA ASP A 163 -16.80 -14.63 -14.69
C ASP A 163 -15.62 -13.73 -15.10
N ILE A 164 -14.57 -13.67 -14.27
CA ILE A 164 -13.29 -13.06 -14.62
C ILE A 164 -12.66 -13.76 -15.84
N PHE A 165 -12.92 -15.05 -16.04
CA PHE A 165 -12.38 -15.84 -17.16
C PHE A 165 -13.31 -15.92 -18.36
N CYS A 166 -14.50 -15.31 -18.29
CA CYS A 166 -15.46 -15.30 -19.38
C CYS A 166 -15.57 -13.90 -20.01
N MET A 167 -15.67 -13.85 -21.34
CA MET A 167 -16.10 -12.63 -22.04
C MET A 167 -17.62 -12.51 -21.93
N GLY A 168 -18.12 -12.04 -20.78
CA GLY A 168 -19.50 -11.63 -20.61
C GLY A 168 -19.76 -10.17 -21.03
N ASP A 169 -20.98 -9.69 -20.81
CA ASP A 169 -21.45 -8.34 -21.20
C ASP A 169 -20.60 -7.21 -20.60
N GLU A 170 -20.06 -7.40 -19.39
CA GLU A 170 -19.19 -6.43 -18.71
C GLU A 170 -17.71 -6.50 -19.14
N ARG A 171 -17.38 -7.41 -20.07
CA ARG A 171 -16.01 -7.64 -20.58
C ARG A 171 -14.98 -7.83 -19.46
N LEU A 172 -15.37 -8.53 -18.39
CA LEU A 172 -14.53 -8.75 -17.19
C LEU A 172 -13.18 -9.38 -17.54
N PHE A 173 -13.15 -10.35 -18.45
CA PHE A 173 -11.90 -10.94 -18.93
C PHE A 173 -10.95 -9.93 -19.58
N HIS A 174 -11.48 -8.98 -20.38
CA HIS A 174 -10.66 -7.93 -20.98
C HIS A 174 -10.09 -6.99 -19.92
N ARG A 175 -10.92 -6.57 -18.95
CA ARG A 175 -10.50 -5.72 -17.83
C ARG A 175 -9.44 -6.40 -16.96
N ALA A 176 -9.61 -7.70 -16.71
CA ALA A 176 -8.66 -8.51 -15.98
C ALA A 176 -7.33 -8.64 -16.74
N CYS A 177 -7.37 -8.93 -18.05
CA CYS A 177 -6.16 -8.96 -18.88
C CYS A 177 -5.43 -7.62 -18.86
N LEU A 178 -6.13 -6.49 -18.99
CA LEU A 178 -5.52 -5.16 -18.92
C LEU A 178 -4.86 -4.91 -17.55
N ALA A 179 -5.53 -5.27 -16.45
CA ALA A 179 -4.98 -5.13 -15.11
C ALA A 179 -3.74 -6.01 -14.90
N VAL A 180 -3.77 -7.27 -15.35
CA VAL A 180 -2.64 -8.20 -15.27
C VAL A 180 -1.47 -7.71 -16.12
N CYS A 181 -1.70 -7.32 -17.38
CA CYS A 181 -0.66 -6.78 -18.25
C CYS A 181 -0.06 -5.50 -17.66
N GLY A 182 -0.89 -4.61 -17.09
CA GLY A 182 -0.43 -3.40 -16.41
C GLY A 182 0.50 -3.71 -15.23
N GLN A 183 0.12 -4.66 -14.37
CA GLN A 183 0.94 -5.12 -13.25
C GLN A 183 2.22 -5.82 -13.73
N MET A 184 2.16 -6.61 -14.80
CA MET A 184 3.33 -7.24 -15.41
C MET A 184 4.33 -6.20 -15.91
N PHE A 185 3.88 -5.19 -16.66
CA PHE A 185 4.76 -4.12 -17.14
C PHE A 185 5.34 -3.29 -15.98
N GLN A 186 4.57 -3.06 -14.93
CA GLN A 186 5.06 -2.39 -13.73
C GLN A 186 6.24 -3.16 -13.11
N GLN A 187 6.15 -4.49 -13.00
CA GLN A 187 7.24 -5.31 -12.47
C GLN A 187 8.42 -5.42 -13.45
N MET A 188 8.15 -5.56 -14.75
CA MET A 188 9.18 -5.65 -15.80
C MET A 188 10.02 -4.38 -15.94
N SER A 189 9.52 -3.23 -15.49
CA SER A 189 10.32 -2.00 -15.40
C SER A 189 11.58 -2.14 -14.54
N GLY A 190 11.65 -3.18 -13.69
CA GLY A 190 12.79 -3.43 -12.81
C GLY A 190 12.80 -2.58 -11.55
N ILE A 191 11.71 -1.89 -11.23
CA ILE A 191 11.64 -0.99 -10.07
C ILE A 191 12.00 -1.68 -8.75
N ASN A 192 11.62 -2.95 -8.59
CA ASN A 192 11.96 -3.73 -7.40
C ASN A 192 13.44 -4.13 -7.36
N ALA A 193 14.05 -4.42 -8.51
CA ALA A 193 15.49 -4.69 -8.58
C ALA A 193 16.30 -3.46 -8.15
N LEU A 194 15.89 -2.27 -8.60
CA LEU A 194 16.44 -1.01 -8.10
C LEU A 194 16.20 -0.87 -6.60
N ALA A 195 14.97 -1.01 -6.11
CA ALA A 195 14.64 -0.84 -4.69
C ALA A 195 15.50 -1.70 -3.74
N PHE A 196 15.81 -2.95 -4.10
CA PHE A 196 16.59 -3.86 -3.27
C PHE A 196 18.10 -3.78 -3.49
N TYR A 197 18.54 -3.56 -4.73
CA TYR A 197 19.95 -3.71 -5.11
C TYR A 197 20.64 -2.42 -5.52
N GLN A 198 19.99 -1.24 -5.42
CA GLN A 198 20.59 0.04 -5.85
C GLN A 198 21.99 0.29 -5.27
N ALA A 199 22.18 0.07 -3.97
CA ALA A 199 23.47 0.25 -3.33
C ALA A 199 24.53 -0.74 -3.87
N THR A 200 24.14 -1.99 -4.08
CA THR A 200 25.01 -3.03 -4.66
C THR A 200 25.33 -2.75 -6.12
N ILE A 201 24.37 -2.25 -6.90
CA ILE A 201 24.55 -1.85 -8.30
C ILE A 201 25.56 -0.70 -8.39
N PHE A 202 25.48 0.30 -7.51
CA PHE A 202 26.44 1.39 -7.47
C PHE A 202 27.83 0.93 -7.02
N GLU A 203 27.91 0.03 -6.06
CA GLU A 203 29.20 -0.49 -5.56
C GLU A 203 29.87 -1.42 -6.57
N THR A 204 29.18 -2.47 -7.00
CA THR A 204 29.74 -3.52 -7.87
C THR A 204 29.67 -3.15 -9.36
N GLY A 205 28.63 -2.44 -9.79
CA GLY A 205 28.43 -2.09 -11.20
C GLY A 205 29.17 -0.82 -11.63
N LEU A 206 29.29 0.19 -10.74
CA LEU A 206 29.98 1.46 -11.03
C LEU A 206 31.34 1.58 -10.34
N GLY A 207 31.73 0.61 -9.51
CA GLY A 207 33.01 0.63 -8.79
C GLY A 207 33.10 1.72 -7.71
N LEU A 208 31.97 2.23 -7.23
CA LEU A 208 31.94 3.27 -6.19
C LEU A 208 32.20 2.67 -4.80
N SER A 209 32.75 3.48 -3.90
CA SER A 209 32.97 3.04 -2.51
C SER A 209 31.63 2.67 -1.84
N ALA A 210 31.65 1.68 -0.94
CA ALA A 210 30.45 1.23 -0.23
C ALA A 210 29.71 2.37 0.50
N GLN A 211 30.45 3.36 1.03
CA GLN A 211 29.86 4.54 1.64
C GLN A 211 29.18 5.44 0.61
N THR A 212 29.88 5.78 -0.49
CA THR A 212 29.33 6.60 -1.57
C THR A 212 28.08 5.96 -2.18
N SER A 213 28.10 4.65 -2.41
CA SER A 213 26.98 3.90 -2.99
C SER A 213 25.72 3.92 -2.11
N ARG A 214 25.88 3.77 -0.79
CA ARG A 214 24.77 3.80 0.16
C ARG A 214 24.19 5.21 0.31
N VAL A 215 25.04 6.24 0.39
CA VAL A 215 24.60 7.65 0.45
C VAL A 215 23.87 8.02 -0.84
N LEU A 216 24.46 7.71 -2.00
CA LEU A 216 23.84 8.00 -3.30
C LEU A 216 22.49 7.30 -3.44
N SER A 217 22.38 6.06 -2.96
CA SER A 217 21.11 5.34 -2.95
C SER A 217 20.04 6.03 -2.10
N ALA A 218 20.41 6.48 -0.90
CA ALA A 218 19.48 7.20 -0.03
C ALA A 218 19.07 8.57 -0.62
N SER A 219 20.02 9.27 -1.26
CA SER A 219 19.75 10.52 -1.96
C SER A 219 18.78 10.35 -3.13
N VAL A 220 18.90 9.26 -3.91
CA VAL A 220 17.98 8.97 -5.03
C VAL A 220 16.54 8.78 -4.54
N PHE A 221 16.32 7.98 -3.48
CA PHE A 221 14.96 7.80 -2.93
C PHE A 221 14.43 9.10 -2.29
N THR A 222 15.30 9.89 -1.67
CA THR A 222 14.93 11.20 -1.13
C THR A 222 14.48 12.13 -2.26
N TRP A 223 15.24 12.20 -3.36
CA TRP A 223 14.88 12.95 -4.56
C TRP A 223 13.55 12.48 -5.16
N GLN A 224 13.34 11.16 -5.28
CA GLN A 224 12.08 10.58 -5.73
C GLN A 224 10.90 11.04 -4.86
N THR A 225 11.09 11.11 -3.55
CA THR A 225 10.07 11.60 -2.61
C THR A 225 9.71 13.05 -2.91
N PHE A 226 10.69 13.92 -3.15
CA PHE A 226 10.44 15.33 -3.51
C PHE A 226 9.82 15.53 -4.90
N CYS A 227 10.11 14.63 -5.85
CA CYS A 227 9.57 14.71 -7.21
C CYS A 227 8.17 14.11 -7.36
N SER A 228 7.74 13.26 -6.41
CA SER A 228 6.43 12.61 -6.47
C SER A 228 5.25 13.62 -6.47
N PRO A 229 5.27 14.72 -5.69
CA PRO A 229 4.22 15.76 -5.74
C PRO A 229 4.31 16.70 -6.96
N SER A 230 5.49 16.92 -7.54
CA SER A 230 5.73 18.05 -8.45
C SER A 230 5.07 17.91 -9.83
N ARG A 231 4.75 16.68 -10.26
CA ARG A 231 4.06 16.45 -11.55
C ARG A 231 2.55 16.70 -11.53
N SER A 232 1.93 16.89 -10.35
CA SER A 232 0.47 16.99 -10.24
C SER A 232 -0.07 18.40 -10.05
N PHE A 233 0.71 19.34 -9.51
CA PHE A 233 0.24 20.72 -9.33
C PHE A 233 0.24 21.54 -10.63
N ASN A 234 0.93 21.05 -11.67
CA ASN A 234 1.03 21.72 -12.97
C ASN A 234 0.01 21.20 -14.01
N GLY A 235 -0.93 20.33 -13.61
CA GLY A 235 -2.01 19.82 -14.45
C GLY A 235 -3.35 20.53 -14.23
N ARG A 236 -3.33 21.86 -14.06
CA ARG A 236 -4.53 22.70 -14.23
C ARG A 236 -4.65 23.11 -15.68
#